data_AF-A0A1F4X7P6-F1
#
_entry.id   AF-A0A1F4X7P6-F1
#
_cell.length_a   1.000
_cell.length_b   1.000
_cell.length_c   1.000
_cell.angle_alpha   90.00
_cell.angle_beta   90.00
_cell.angle_gamma   90.00
#
_symmetry.space_group_name_H-M   'P 1'
#
loop_
_entity.id
_entity.type
_entity.pdbx_description
1 polymer ?
#
loop_
_entity_poly.entity_id
_entity_poly.type
_entity_poly.pdbx_seq_one_letter_code
_entity_poly.pdbx_strand_id
1 'polypeptide(L)'
;MANTKSAKKAIRSSARKASHNSMWEKMIKDATKSLKAELEVKSPKAEDLNTRLTKLQKVLDKAAKEKVIHKNKSNRLKSKYAKSIAARLSQKGAKSSSKSSE
;
A
#
# COMPACT_ATOMS: atom_id res chain seq x y z
N MET A 1 5.13 31.74 19.27
CA MET A 1 4.07 31.11 20.12
C MET A 1 2.70 31.43 19.54
N ALA A 2 1.70 30.57 19.76
CA ALA A 2 0.32 30.90 19.40
C ALA A 2 -0.24 31.94 20.38
N ASN A 3 -0.39 33.18 19.92
CA ASN A 3 -0.78 34.30 20.77
C ASN A 3 -2.31 34.37 20.99
N THR A 4 -3.11 33.93 20.01
CA THR A 4 -4.58 33.93 20.09
C THR A 4 -5.15 32.60 20.59
N LYS A 5 -6.35 32.65 21.21
CA LYS A 5 -7.06 31.44 21.68
C LYS A 5 -7.35 30.46 20.52
N SER A 6 -7.69 30.98 19.33
CA SER A 6 -7.92 30.19 18.12
C SER A 6 -6.65 29.50 17.63
N ALA A 7 -5.51 30.20 17.63
CA ALA A 7 -4.23 29.61 17.26
C ALA A 7 -3.82 28.47 18.22
N LYS A 8 -3.98 28.66 19.54
CA LYS A 8 -3.72 27.60 20.53
C LYS A 8 -4.61 26.36 20.29
N LYS A 9 -5.88 26.56 19.90
CA LYS A 9 -6.79 25.46 19.52
C LYS A 9 -6.35 24.75 18.24
N ALA A 10 -5.91 25.51 17.24
CA ALA A 10 -5.42 24.95 15.98
C ALA A 10 -4.20 24.04 16.19
N ILE A 11 -3.24 24.45 17.04
CA ILE A 11 -2.08 23.61 17.41
C ILE A 11 -2.53 22.28 18.02
N ARG A 12 -3.46 22.31 18.99
CA ARG A 12 -3.99 21.08 19.62
C ARG A 12 -4.68 20.16 18.61
N SER A 13 -5.48 20.72 17.70
CA SER A 13 -6.14 19.94 16.65
C SER A 13 -5.14 19.34 15.67
N SER A 14 -4.13 20.12 15.27
CA SER A 14 -3.06 19.68 14.39
C SER A 14 -2.29 18.51 14.98
N ALA A 15 -1.89 18.59 16.26
CA ALA A 15 -1.18 17.51 16.94
C ALA A 15 -1.97 16.19 16.96
N ARG A 16 -3.28 16.25 17.22
CA ARG A 16 -4.18 15.08 17.17
C ARG A 16 -4.30 14.49 15.76
N LYS A 17 -4.38 15.33 14.73
CA LYS A 17 -4.42 14.87 13.34
C LYS A 17 -3.08 14.28 12.92
N ALA A 18 -1.97 14.86 13.35
CA ALA A 18 -0.63 14.37 13.04
C ALA A 18 -0.40 12.96 13.60
N SER A 19 -0.79 12.69 14.86
CA SER A 19 -0.67 11.35 15.44
C SER A 19 -1.54 10.32 14.71
N HIS A 20 -2.78 10.67 14.40
CA HIS A 20 -3.68 9.82 13.62
C HIS A 20 -3.11 9.50 12.22
N ASN A 21 -2.67 10.53 11.49
CA ASN A 21 -2.11 10.36 10.15
C ASN A 21 -0.82 9.54 10.17
N SER A 22 0.04 9.72 11.19
CA SER A 22 1.29 8.97 11.34
C SER A 22 1.04 7.47 11.54
N MET A 23 0.00 7.11 12.31
CA MET A 23 -0.41 5.71 12.49
C MET A 23 -0.83 5.08 11.16
N TRP A 24 -1.70 5.75 10.40
CA TRP A 24 -2.15 5.27 9.10
C TRP A 24 -1.02 5.19 8.07
N GLU A 25 -0.13 6.18 8.05
CA GLU A 25 1.03 6.18 7.18
C GLU A 25 1.91 4.96 7.46
N LYS A 26 2.15 4.65 8.74
CA LYS A 26 2.88 3.44 9.15
C LYS A 26 2.17 2.17 8.70
N MET A 27 0.85 2.05 8.90
CA MET A 27 0.09 0.88 8.44
C MET A 27 0.19 0.67 6.93
N ILE A 28 0.13 1.74 6.13
CA ILE A 28 0.29 1.66 4.67
C ILE A 28 1.73 1.25 4.32
N LYS A 29 2.74 1.82 4.99
CA LYS A 29 4.15 1.45 4.79
C LYS A 29 4.41 -0.02 5.10
N ASP A 30 3.87 -0.53 6.20
CA ASP A 30 4.04 -1.92 6.61
C ASP A 30 3.36 -2.90 5.64
N ALA A 31 2.11 -2.60 5.24
CA ALA A 31 1.39 -3.39 4.25
C ALA A 31 2.12 -3.40 2.90
N THR A 32 2.61 -2.24 2.43
CA THR A 32 3.37 -2.17 1.18
C THR A 32 4.73 -2.85 1.26
N LYS A 33 5.44 -2.76 2.40
CA LYS A 33 6.71 -3.46 2.62
C LYS A 33 6.52 -4.97 2.58
N SER A 34 5.49 -5.49 3.25
CA SER A 34 5.20 -6.93 3.23
C SER A 34 4.90 -7.45 1.81
N LEU A 35 4.13 -6.72 1.00
CA LEU A 35 3.86 -7.11 -0.38
C LEU A 35 5.12 -7.04 -1.26
N LYS A 36 5.96 -6.02 -1.08
CA LYS A 36 7.22 -5.90 -1.82
C LYS A 36 8.19 -7.03 -1.48
N ALA A 37 8.32 -7.37 -0.19
CA ALA A 37 9.17 -8.48 0.23
C ALA A 37 8.75 -9.80 -0.45
N GLU A 38 7.44 -10.07 -0.54
CA GLU A 38 6.91 -11.25 -1.23
C GLU A 38 7.20 -11.23 -2.74
N LEU A 39 7.15 -10.06 -3.37
CA LEU A 39 7.45 -9.90 -4.80
C LEU A 39 8.92 -10.15 -5.16
N GLU A 40 9.85 -9.88 -4.24
CA GLU A 40 11.29 -10.11 -4.40
C GLU A 40 11.67 -11.60 -4.28
N VAL A 41 10.82 -12.43 -3.69
CA VAL A 41 11.06 -13.87 -3.59
C VAL A 41 11.17 -14.48 -5.00
N LYS A 42 12.11 -15.41 -5.19
CA LYS A 42 12.36 -16.07 -6.49
C LYS A 42 11.15 -16.88 -6.98
N SER A 43 10.40 -17.47 -6.05
CA SER A 43 9.22 -18.30 -6.33
C SER A 43 8.04 -17.89 -5.45
N PRO A 44 7.39 -16.74 -5.72
CA PRO A 44 6.25 -16.29 -4.95
C PRO A 44 5.04 -17.18 -5.25
N LYS A 45 4.34 -17.62 -4.20
CA LYS A 45 3.06 -18.33 -4.35
C LYS A 45 1.98 -17.31 -4.71
N ALA A 46 1.17 -17.64 -5.71
CA ALA A 46 0.11 -16.74 -6.18
C ALA A 46 -0.90 -16.41 -5.07
N GLU A 47 -1.23 -17.41 -4.24
CA GLU A 47 -2.13 -17.25 -3.08
C GLU A 47 -1.59 -16.24 -2.07
N ASP A 48 -0.30 -16.31 -1.74
CA ASP A 48 0.31 -15.39 -0.78
C ASP A 48 0.31 -13.95 -1.31
N LEU A 49 0.60 -13.74 -2.60
CA LEU A 49 0.50 -12.42 -3.23
C LEU A 49 -0.93 -11.87 -3.21
N ASN A 50 -1.93 -12.69 -3.53
CA ASN A 50 -3.33 -12.29 -3.55
C ASN A 50 -3.86 -11.92 -2.14
N THR A 51 -3.47 -12.69 -1.12
CA THR A 51 -3.87 -12.41 0.27
C THR A 51 -3.24 -11.10 0.77
N ARG A 52 -1.97 -10.85 0.45
CA ARG A 52 -1.26 -9.60 0.81
C ARG A 52 -1.82 -8.41 0.05
N LEU A 53 -2.15 -8.57 -1.23
CA LEU A 53 -2.80 -7.54 -2.03
C LEU A 53 -4.18 -7.17 -1.44
N THR A 54 -4.99 -8.16 -1.08
CA THR A 54 -6.31 -7.92 -0.47
C THR A 54 -6.17 -7.17 0.85
N LYS A 55 -5.18 -7.52 1.69
CA LYS A 55 -4.88 -6.77 2.93
C LYS A 55 -4.49 -5.32 2.63
N LEU A 56 -3.61 -5.09 1.65
CA LEU A 56 -3.21 -3.75 1.24
C LEU A 56 -4.41 -2.92 0.73
N GLN A 57 -5.28 -3.51 -0.09
CA GLN A 57 -6.48 -2.85 -0.59
C GLN A 57 -7.41 -2.41 0.55
N LYS A 58 -7.68 -3.30 1.51
CA LYS A 58 -8.48 -2.98 2.70
C LYS A 58 -7.92 -1.79 3.48
N VAL A 59 -6.60 -1.76 3.71
CA VAL A 59 -5.94 -0.66 4.42
C VAL A 59 -6.05 0.66 3.63
N LEU A 60 -5.79 0.62 2.31
CA LEU A 60 -5.84 1.81 1.45
C LEU A 60 -7.25 2.41 1.37
N ASP A 61 -8.26 1.56 1.25
CA ASP A 61 -9.65 2.01 1.13
C ASP A 61 -10.17 2.57 2.45
N LYS A 62 -9.77 1.98 3.58
CA LYS A 62 -10.07 2.53 4.90
C LYS A 62 -9.35 3.87 5.13
N ALA A 63 -8.07 3.98 4.78
CA ALA A 63 -7.32 5.23 4.89
C ALA A 63 -7.88 6.36 4.00
N ALA A 64 -8.45 6.01 2.84
CA ALA A 64 -9.15 6.97 1.98
C ALA A 64 -10.48 7.41 2.60
N LYS A 65 -11.24 6.49 3.20
CA LYS A 65 -12.49 6.80 3.91
C LYS A 65 -12.26 7.72 5.12
N GLU A 66 -11.18 7.48 5.88
CA GLU A 66 -10.77 8.32 7.00
C GLU A 66 -10.10 9.65 6.56
N LYS A 67 -10.04 9.93 5.25
CA LYS A 67 -9.47 11.17 4.66
C LYS A 67 -7.98 11.38 4.95
N VAL A 68 -7.24 10.32 5.27
CA VAL A 68 -5.79 10.39 5.49
C VAL A 68 -5.05 10.47 4.15
N ILE A 69 -5.53 9.72 3.15
CA ILE A 69 -5.03 9.77 1.78
C ILE A 69 -6.17 10.13 0.81
N HIS A 70 -5.83 10.81 -0.27
CA HIS A 70 -6.81 11.10 -1.31
C HIS A 70 -7.24 9.83 -2.05
N LYS A 71 -8.51 9.75 -2.49
CA LYS A 71 -9.07 8.62 -3.24
C LYS A 71 -8.21 8.23 -4.46
N ASN A 72 -7.69 9.22 -5.19
CA ASN A 72 -6.84 8.97 -6.36
C ASN A 72 -5.50 8.34 -5.98
N LYS A 73 -4.97 8.63 -4.78
CA LYS A 73 -3.74 8.00 -4.31
C LYS A 73 -3.98 6.55 -3.92
N SER A 74 -5.09 6.24 -3.25
CA SER A 74 -5.51 4.84 -3.02
C SER A 74 -5.62 4.09 -4.35
N ASN A 75 -6.38 4.62 -5.31
CA ASN A 75 -6.59 3.99 -6.62
C ASN A 75 -5.28 3.78 -7.40
N ARG A 76 -4.39 4.78 -7.40
CA ARG A 76 -3.07 4.65 -8.04
C ARG A 76 -2.24 3.54 -7.42
N LEU A 77 -2.21 3.44 -6.08
CA LEU A 77 -1.46 2.40 -5.39
C LEU A 77 -2.05 1.01 -5.66
N LYS A 78 -3.38 0.86 -5.59
CA LYS A 78 -4.07 -0.40 -5.93
C LYS A 78 -3.72 -0.86 -7.35
N SER A 79 -3.85 0.05 -8.33
CA SER A 79 -3.54 -0.25 -9.73
C SER A 79 -2.07 -0.61 -9.94
N LYS A 80 -1.14 0.13 -9.34
CA LYS A 80 0.30 -0.12 -9.46
C LYS A 80 0.67 -1.53 -9.02
N TYR A 81 0.25 -1.93 -7.81
CA TYR A 81 0.61 -3.25 -7.28
C TYR A 81 -0.10 -4.40 -7.98
N ALA A 82 -1.36 -4.23 -8.39
CA ALA A 82 -2.06 -5.22 -9.20
C ALA A 82 -1.32 -5.49 -10.52
N LYS A 83 -0.89 -4.44 -11.23
CA LYS A 83 -0.10 -4.56 -12.45
C LYS A 83 1.25 -5.23 -12.22
N SER A 84 1.95 -4.89 -11.14
CA SER A 84 3.23 -5.53 -10.80
C SER A 84 3.09 -7.02 -10.54
N ILE A 85 2.03 -7.45 -9.83
CA ILE A 85 1.73 -8.87 -9.60
C ILE A 85 1.41 -9.57 -10.90
N ALA A 86 0.53 -9.00 -11.74
CA ALA A 86 0.17 -9.56 -13.03
C ALA A 86 1.40 -9.74 -13.95
N ALA A 87 2.26 -8.71 -14.02
CA ALA A 87 3.51 -8.78 -14.77
C ALA A 87 4.43 -9.90 -14.23
N ARG A 88 4.59 -10.00 -12.91
CA ARG A 88 5.43 -11.05 -12.29
C ARG A 88 4.91 -12.46 -12.56
N LEU A 89 3.60 -12.67 -12.53
CA LEU A 89 2.97 -13.95 -12.84
C LEU A 89 3.10 -14.30 -14.33
N SER A 90 2.96 -13.32 -15.24
CA SER A 90 3.11 -13.53 -16.69
C SER A 90 4.54 -13.94 -17.10
N GLN A 91 5.57 -13.37 -16.44
CA GLN A 91 6.98 -13.70 -16.70
C GLN A 91 7.34 -15.15 -16.34
N LYS A 92 6.56 -15.81 -15.48
CA LYS A 92 6.74 -17.23 -15.17
C LYS A 92 6.32 -18.13 -16.35
N GLY A 93 5.24 -17.78 -17.05
CA GLY A 93 4.74 -18.54 -18.21
C GLY A 93 5.67 -18.49 -19.42
N ALA A 94 6.37 -17.36 -19.63
CA ALA A 94 7.31 -17.20 -20.74
C ALA A 94 8.65 -17.96 -20.53
N LYS A 95 9.07 -18.23 -19.29
CA LYS A 95 10.31 -18.98 -18.99
C LYS A 95 10.14 -20.50 -19.02
N SER A 96 8.90 -21.02 -18.91
CA SER A 96 8.63 -22.46 -19.02
C SER A 96 8.55 -22.95 -20.47
N SER A 97 8.16 -22.08 -21.42
CA SER A 97 8.06 -22.44 -22.85
C SER A 97 9.41 -22.51 -23.56
N SER A 98 10.46 -21.86 -23.05
CA SER A 98 11.80 -21.86 -23.65
C SER A 98 12.68 -23.05 -23.22
N LYS A 99 12.15 -23.98 -22.42
CA LYS A 99 12.90 -25.14 -21.90
C LYS A 99 12.41 -26.49 -22.46
N SER A 100 11.53 -26.44 -23.46
CA SER A 100 10.93 -27.61 -24.13
C SER A 100 11.40 -27.77 -25.58
N SER A 101 12.47 -27.08 -25.98
CA SER A 101 12.97 -27.04 -27.36
C SER A 101 14.45 -27.43 -27.47
N GLU A 102 14.94 -28.30 -26.59
CA GLU A 102 16.22 -29.01 -26.72
C GLU A 102 16.00 -30.51 -26.53
#